data_AF-A0A926ZXR1-F1
#
_entry.id   AF-A0A926ZXR1-F1
#
_cell.length_a   1.000
_cell.length_b   1.000
_cell.length_c   1.000
_cell.angle_alpha   90.00
_cell.angle_beta   90.00
_cell.angle_gamma   90.00
#
_symmetry.space_group_name_H-M   'P 1'
#
loop_
_entity.id
_entity.type
_entity.pdbx_description
1 polymer ?
#
loop_
_entity_poly.entity_id
_entity_poly.type
_entity_poly.pdbx_seq_one_letter_code
_entity_poly.pdbx_strand_id
1 'polypeptide(L)'
;MMTIVAGLLGTLTLLLGSASSPSAAAEEMPMLSEDAIARPPAHQAIVSPDQTHILVLQSGANDTPQTLTATLYSASGSLCQPQWTQTLPQEYGPRFVLVSDLGYTVLLDEWINVASDYAVMVLNPDGQRVAQHSFDEVAAVLQTPRAEIVEKARYGWWISSAPMLSRNDQTVQVDTAGKRLHIGTTDGRLSL
;
A
#
# COMPACT_ATOMS: atom_id res chain seq x y z
N MET A 1 32.72 -53.48 43.79
CA MET A 1 32.00 -54.72 43.47
C MET A 1 31.25 -54.46 42.18
N MET A 2 31.72 -55.00 41.05
CA MET A 2 31.30 -56.29 40.47
C MET A 2 29.81 -56.28 40.09
N THR A 3 29.32 -56.66 38.91
CA THR A 3 29.91 -57.28 37.70
C THR A 3 28.76 -57.54 36.70
N ILE A 4 28.97 -57.21 35.41
CA ILE A 4 28.70 -57.98 34.16
C ILE A 4 27.27 -58.55 33.95
N VAL A 5 26.47 -58.05 32.99
CA VAL A 5 26.38 -58.38 31.52
C VAL A 5 25.91 -59.80 31.20
N ALA A 6 24.86 -59.90 30.35
CA ALA A 6 24.60 -60.91 29.28
C ALA A 6 23.08 -60.92 29.02
N GLY A 7 22.50 -61.07 27.84
CA GLY A 7 22.90 -61.26 26.43
C GLY A 7 21.65 -60.80 25.61
N LEU A 8 21.47 -60.98 24.32
CA LEU A 8 22.06 -61.86 23.31
C LEU A 8 21.62 -61.29 21.95
N LEU A 9 22.43 -61.51 20.91
CA LEU A 9 22.14 -61.23 19.50
C LEU A 9 20.88 -61.93 18.99
N GLY A 10 20.22 -61.33 17.99
CA GLY A 10 19.15 -61.99 17.21
C GLY A 10 18.69 -61.20 15.98
N THR A 11 19.52 -61.22 14.94
CA THR A 11 19.27 -61.14 13.48
C THR A 11 17.96 -60.60 12.88
N LEU A 12 18.19 -59.65 11.96
CA LEU A 12 17.49 -59.18 10.75
C LEU A 12 16.66 -60.21 9.94
N THR A 13 15.44 -59.83 9.54
CA THR A 13 14.80 -60.24 8.27
C THR A 13 13.82 -59.16 7.76
N LEU A 14 14.00 -58.72 6.51
CA LEU A 14 13.08 -57.86 5.73
C LEU A 14 11.91 -58.70 5.16
N LEU A 15 10.70 -58.12 5.11
CA LEU A 15 9.63 -58.57 4.21
C LEU A 15 8.88 -57.37 3.62
N LEU A 16 8.77 -57.40 2.30
CA LEU A 16 8.14 -56.42 1.42
C LEU A 16 6.60 -56.52 1.42
N GLY A 17 5.96 -55.36 1.24
CA GLY A 17 4.84 -55.17 0.31
C GLY A 17 3.41 -55.45 0.81
N SER A 18 2.56 -54.41 0.83
CA SER A 18 1.57 -54.16 -0.24
C SER A 18 0.62 -53.00 0.08
N ALA A 19 0.28 -52.29 -0.99
CA ALA A 19 -0.57 -51.11 -1.14
C ALA A 19 -1.88 -51.03 -0.35
N SER A 20 -2.28 -49.80 0.02
CA SER A 20 -3.59 -49.24 -0.36
C SER A 20 -3.61 -47.72 -0.17
N SER A 21 -3.79 -46.98 -1.26
CA SER A 21 -4.11 -45.54 -1.24
C SER A 21 -5.57 -45.32 -0.81
N PRO A 22 -5.87 -44.23 -0.10
CA PRO A 22 -7.12 -43.50 -0.28
C PRO A 22 -6.79 -42.11 -0.86
N SER A 23 -7.12 -41.89 -2.13
CA SER A 23 -8.36 -41.27 -2.56
C SER A 23 -8.32 -39.76 -2.34
N ALA A 24 -8.01 -39.08 -3.45
CA ALA A 24 -8.13 -37.64 -3.62
C ALA A 24 -9.52 -37.16 -3.19
N ALA A 25 -9.59 -36.50 -2.04
CA ALA A 25 -10.60 -35.49 -1.81
C ALA A 25 -10.00 -34.19 -2.38
N ALA A 26 -10.33 -33.91 -3.64
CA ALA A 26 -10.28 -32.55 -4.13
C ALA A 26 -11.35 -31.80 -3.32
N GLU A 27 -10.95 -31.14 -2.24
CA GLU A 27 -11.72 -30.03 -1.71
C GLU A 27 -11.82 -29.02 -2.85
N GLU A 28 -12.98 -29.01 -3.49
CA GLU A 28 -13.39 -27.91 -4.36
C GLU A 28 -13.31 -26.65 -3.51
N MET A 29 -12.21 -25.92 -3.67
CA MET A 29 -12.08 -24.59 -3.12
C MET A 29 -13.29 -23.80 -3.59
N PRO A 30 -14.08 -23.19 -2.69
CA PRO A 30 -15.21 -22.38 -3.09
C PRO A 30 -14.68 -21.32 -4.05
N MET A 31 -15.25 -21.30 -5.24
CA MET A 31 -15.03 -20.26 -6.24
C MET A 31 -15.30 -18.91 -5.55
N LEU A 32 -14.23 -18.27 -5.09
CA LEU A 32 -14.25 -16.88 -4.67
C LEU A 32 -14.78 -16.10 -5.88
N SER A 33 -15.95 -15.49 -5.72
CA SER A 33 -16.53 -14.56 -6.67
C SER A 33 -15.45 -13.62 -7.21
N GLU A 34 -15.23 -13.62 -8.53
CA GLU A 34 -14.19 -12.84 -9.22
C GLU A 34 -14.34 -11.30 -9.05
N ASP A 35 -15.39 -10.85 -8.37
CA ASP A 35 -15.70 -9.44 -8.10
C ASP A 35 -15.18 -8.89 -6.75
N ALA A 36 -14.43 -9.69 -5.98
CA ALA A 36 -13.88 -9.21 -4.71
C ALA A 36 -12.65 -8.31 -4.93
N ILE A 37 -12.85 -6.98 -4.95
CA ILE A 37 -11.74 -6.02 -4.83
C ILE A 37 -11.12 -6.18 -3.44
N ALA A 38 -9.82 -6.47 -3.38
CA ALA A 38 -9.08 -6.51 -2.12
C ALA A 38 -9.17 -5.15 -1.41
N ARG A 39 -9.65 -5.14 -0.17
CA ARG A 39 -9.75 -3.91 0.63
C ARG A 39 -8.36 -3.34 0.94
N PRO A 40 -8.24 -2.01 1.13
CA PRO A 40 -7.01 -1.42 1.65
C PRO A 40 -6.68 -2.04 3.02
N PRO A 41 -5.38 -2.17 3.37
CA PRO A 41 -4.99 -2.55 4.72
C PRO A 41 -5.67 -1.65 5.76
N ALA A 42 -6.24 -2.25 6.80
CA ALA A 42 -6.96 -1.53 7.84
C ALA A 42 -6.07 -0.56 8.64
N HIS A 43 -4.77 -0.82 8.67
CA HIS A 43 -3.76 0.01 9.32
C HIS A 43 -2.50 0.06 8.46
N GLN A 44 -1.96 1.25 8.23
CA GLN A 44 -0.71 1.47 7.50
C GLN A 44 0.13 2.53 8.21
N ALA A 45 1.44 2.34 8.25
CA ALA A 45 2.38 3.35 8.72
C ALA A 45 3.36 3.68 7.59
N ILE A 46 3.48 4.96 7.27
CA ILE A 46 4.35 5.51 6.23
C ILE A 46 5.35 6.42 6.92
N VAL A 47 6.64 6.16 6.73
CA VAL A 47 7.73 6.84 7.42
C VAL A 47 8.48 7.73 6.42
N SER A 48 8.81 8.97 6.82
CA SER A 48 9.66 9.85 6.02
C SER A 48 11.07 9.27 5.84
N PRO A 49 11.80 9.65 4.76
CA PRO A 49 13.18 9.19 4.54
C PRO A 49 14.10 9.35 5.76
N ASP A 50 14.02 10.47 6.47
CA ASP A 50 14.83 10.77 7.66
C ASP A 50 14.26 10.19 8.98
N GLN A 51 13.11 9.52 8.91
CA GLN A 51 12.38 8.93 10.03
C GLN A 51 11.90 9.93 11.10
N THR A 52 11.83 11.23 10.78
CA THR A 52 11.32 12.26 11.70
C THR A 52 9.81 12.43 11.62
N HIS A 53 9.15 11.88 10.59
CA HIS A 53 7.71 11.93 10.44
C HIS A 53 7.12 10.56 10.13
N ILE A 54 6.00 10.25 10.77
CA ILE A 54 5.28 8.99 10.58
C ILE A 54 3.81 9.31 10.37
N LEU A 55 3.29 8.96 9.20
CA LEU A 55 1.86 9.00 8.94
C LEU A 55 1.25 7.63 9.21
N VAL A 56 0.25 7.60 10.07
CA VAL A 56 -0.56 6.41 10.33
C VAL A 56 -1.93 6.59 9.68
N LEU A 57 -2.30 5.64 8.82
CA LEU A 57 -3.64 5.52 8.25
C LEU A 57 -4.39 4.40 8.97
N GLN A 58 -5.60 4.70 9.42
CA GLN A 58 -6.46 3.73 10.10
C GLN A 58 -7.87 3.79 9.52
N SER A 59 -8.34 2.64 9.04
CA SER A 59 -9.72 2.47 8.64
C SER A 59 -10.63 2.27 9.85
N GLY A 60 -11.81 2.90 9.86
CA GLY A 60 -12.89 2.56 10.76
C GLY A 60 -13.31 1.09 10.56
N ALA A 61 -13.43 0.35 11.66
CA ALA A 61 -13.93 -1.01 11.62
C ALA A 61 -15.46 -0.99 11.47
N ASN A 62 -15.97 -1.51 10.35
CA ASN A 62 -17.41 -1.67 10.03
C ASN A 62 -18.17 -0.45 9.51
N ASP A 63 -17.50 0.65 9.17
CA ASP A 63 -18.18 1.80 8.56
C ASP A 63 -18.43 1.56 7.05
N THR A 64 -19.63 1.94 6.59
CA THR A 64 -19.97 2.05 5.17
C THR A 64 -20.64 3.42 4.94
N PRO A 65 -20.05 4.35 4.18
CA PRO A 65 -18.73 4.27 3.54
C PRO A 65 -17.58 4.13 4.56
N GLN A 66 -16.48 3.51 4.14
CA GLN A 66 -15.34 3.23 5.00
C GLN A 66 -14.65 4.56 5.37
N THR A 67 -14.70 4.96 6.64
CA THR A 67 -14.00 6.18 7.06
C THR A 67 -12.50 5.89 7.19
N LEU A 68 -11.66 6.72 6.59
CA LEU A 68 -10.22 6.63 6.75
C LEU A 68 -9.71 7.80 7.60
N THR A 69 -9.10 7.50 8.72
CA THR A 69 -8.43 8.50 9.57
C THR A 69 -6.94 8.49 9.30
N ALA A 70 -6.35 9.65 9.08
CA ALA A 70 -4.91 9.86 8.97
C ALA A 70 -4.42 10.64 10.18
N THR A 71 -3.32 10.19 10.79
CA THR A 71 -2.62 10.89 11.87
C THR A 71 -1.15 11.03 11.51
N LEU A 72 -0.63 12.26 11.50
CA LEU A 72 0.80 12.51 11.36
C LEU A 72 1.42 12.66 12.75
N TYR A 73 2.55 11.99 12.95
CA TYR A 73 3.38 12.09 14.13
C TYR A 73 4.73 12.70 13.76
N SER A 74 5.25 13.56 14.63
CA SER A 74 6.67 13.91 14.64
C SER A 74 7.40 12.96 15.58
N ALA A 75 8.51 12.38 15.11
CA ALA A 75 9.34 11.44 15.82
C ALA A 75 10.70 12.08 16.15
N SER A 76 11.09 12.01 17.42
CA SER A 76 12.39 12.45 17.91
C SER A 76 12.93 11.42 18.90
N GLY A 77 13.82 10.55 18.43
CA GLY A 77 14.32 9.41 19.21
C GLY A 77 13.20 8.40 19.48
N SER A 78 12.94 8.09 20.76
CA SER A 78 11.86 7.19 21.16
C SER A 78 10.51 7.88 21.36
N LEU A 79 10.45 9.21 21.21
CA LEU A 79 9.23 9.98 21.38
C LEU A 79 8.54 10.15 20.02
N CYS A 80 7.24 9.86 19.98
CA CYS A 80 6.35 10.18 18.87
C CYS A 80 5.23 11.09 19.40
N GLN A 81 5.07 12.27 18.81
CA GLN A 81 4.04 13.24 19.19
C GLN A 81 3.09 13.45 18.02
N PRO A 82 1.76 13.31 18.22
CA PRO A 82 0.80 13.60 17.16
C PRO A 82 0.84 15.09 16.82
N GLN A 83 0.97 15.41 15.53
CA GLN A 83 0.88 16.78 15.00
C GLN A 83 -0.54 17.11 14.59
N TRP A 84 -1.19 16.20 13.86
CA TRP A 84 -2.59 16.34 13.47
C TRP A 84 -3.24 14.97 13.24
N THR A 85 -4.56 14.95 13.37
CA THR A 85 -5.42 13.82 13.03
C THR A 85 -6.62 14.35 12.24
N GLN A 86 -6.96 13.72 11.12
CA GLN A 86 -8.15 14.07 10.34
C GLN A 86 -8.73 12.88 9.59
N THR A 87 -10.03 12.94 9.30
CA THR A 87 -10.66 12.04 8.34
C THR A 87 -10.32 12.48 6.93
N LEU A 88 -9.81 11.56 6.13
CA LEU A 88 -9.51 11.78 4.73
C LEU A 88 -10.80 11.69 3.89
N PRO A 89 -10.94 12.48 2.82
CA PRO A 89 -12.16 12.50 2.02
C PRO A 89 -12.23 11.34 1.00
N GLN A 90 -11.13 10.59 0.79
CA GLN A 90 -11.13 9.37 -0.02
C GLN A 90 -11.98 8.28 0.65
N GLU A 91 -12.92 7.69 -0.08
CA GLU A 91 -13.85 6.68 0.46
C GLU A 91 -13.13 5.35 0.76
N TYR A 92 -12.17 4.99 -0.09
CA TYR A 92 -11.40 3.74 0.06
C TYR A 92 -9.95 4.01 0.43
N GLY A 93 -9.63 5.25 0.80
CA GLY A 93 -8.28 5.66 1.10
C GLY A 93 -7.38 5.80 -0.13
N PRO A 94 -6.17 6.33 0.08
CA PRO A 94 -5.19 6.50 -0.97
C PRO A 94 -4.57 5.15 -1.38
N ARG A 95 -4.23 5.01 -2.67
CA ARG A 95 -3.48 3.84 -3.16
C ARG A 95 -1.99 3.93 -2.81
N PHE A 96 -1.41 5.12 -2.91
CA PHE A 96 -0.06 5.39 -2.44
C PHE A 96 -0.03 6.62 -1.54
N VAL A 97 0.89 6.60 -0.58
CA VAL A 97 1.18 7.74 0.28
C VAL A 97 2.67 7.92 0.43
N LEU A 98 3.13 9.16 0.37
CA LEU A 98 4.50 9.56 0.61
C LEU A 98 4.52 10.69 1.64
N VAL A 99 5.51 10.67 2.53
CA VAL A 99 5.72 11.68 3.57
C VAL A 99 7.12 12.23 3.40
N SER A 100 7.25 13.55 3.27
CA SER A 100 8.55 14.23 3.26
C SER A 100 9.13 14.37 4.67
N ASP A 101 10.43 14.59 4.76
CA ASP A 101 11.17 14.95 5.96
C ASP A 101 10.64 16.25 6.62
N LEU A 102 9.97 17.11 5.85
CA LEU A 102 9.32 18.33 6.34
C LEU A 102 7.88 18.11 6.83
N GLY A 103 7.34 16.90 6.77
CA GLY A 103 5.98 16.57 7.20
C GLY A 103 4.88 16.80 6.17
N TYR A 104 5.21 17.24 4.94
CA TYR A 104 4.25 17.23 3.83
C TYR A 104 3.86 15.80 3.46
N THR A 105 2.58 15.58 3.18
CA THR A 105 2.04 14.28 2.80
C THR A 105 1.43 14.36 1.40
N VAL A 106 1.82 13.46 0.51
CA VAL A 106 1.25 13.31 -0.84
C VAL A 106 0.47 12.01 -0.89
N LEU A 107 -0.83 12.12 -1.14
CA LEU A 107 -1.78 11.02 -1.28
C LEU A 107 -2.10 10.86 -2.78
N LEU A 108 -1.98 9.64 -3.29
CA LEU A 108 -2.12 9.37 -4.72
C LEU A 108 -3.15 8.27 -4.97
N ASP A 109 -4.12 8.62 -5.80
CA ASP A 109 -5.20 7.79 -6.31
C ASP A 109 -6.07 7.17 -5.20
N GLU A 110 -7.30 6.76 -5.52
CA GLU A 110 -8.12 6.03 -4.56
C GLU A 110 -7.91 4.53 -4.69
N TRP A 111 -8.02 3.76 -3.61
CA TRP A 111 -7.78 2.31 -3.62
C TRP A 111 -8.71 1.52 -4.57
N ILE A 112 -9.83 2.10 -4.97
CA ILE A 112 -10.70 1.54 -6.01
C ILE A 112 -10.24 1.98 -7.42
N ASN A 113 -10.45 1.14 -8.43
CA ASN A 113 -10.06 1.45 -9.80
C ASN A 113 -11.15 2.28 -10.48
N VAL A 114 -11.32 3.53 -10.04
CA VAL A 114 -12.23 4.50 -10.68
C VAL A 114 -11.53 5.84 -10.86
N ALA A 115 -12.03 6.66 -11.79
CA ALA A 115 -11.58 8.04 -11.92
C ALA A 115 -11.96 8.81 -10.64
N SER A 116 -10.95 9.21 -9.87
CA SER A 116 -11.12 9.89 -8.58
C SER A 116 -10.94 11.41 -8.70
N ASP A 117 -11.72 12.15 -7.91
CA ASP A 117 -11.53 13.58 -7.63
C ASP A 117 -10.31 13.86 -6.75
N TYR A 118 -9.71 12.81 -6.19
CA TYR A 118 -8.56 12.82 -5.29
C TYR A 118 -7.37 12.04 -5.88
N ALA A 119 -7.21 12.09 -7.21
CA ALA A 119 -6.09 11.43 -7.91
C ALA A 119 -4.72 11.89 -7.37
N VAL A 120 -4.61 13.17 -7.00
CA VAL A 120 -3.49 13.71 -6.21
C VAL A 120 -4.07 14.59 -5.11
N MET A 121 -3.57 14.45 -3.89
CA MET A 121 -3.84 15.39 -2.81
C MET A 121 -2.58 15.63 -2.01
N VAL A 122 -2.32 16.90 -1.67
CA VAL A 122 -1.16 17.29 -0.89
C VAL A 122 -1.64 17.97 0.39
N LEU A 123 -1.13 17.49 1.53
CA LEU A 123 -1.36 18.05 2.85
C LEU A 123 -0.07 18.68 3.35
N ASN A 124 -0.17 19.87 3.95
CA ASN A 124 0.95 20.49 4.64
C ASN A 124 1.21 19.84 6.02
N PRO A 125 2.28 20.23 6.73
CA PRO A 125 2.62 19.66 8.03
C PRO A 125 1.56 19.89 9.13
N ASP A 126 0.65 20.84 8.94
CA ASP A 126 -0.48 21.12 9.84
C ASP A 126 -1.75 20.33 9.45
N GLY A 127 -1.67 19.48 8.42
CA GLY A 127 -2.77 18.68 7.90
C GLY A 127 -3.71 19.44 6.96
N GLN A 128 -3.44 20.70 6.63
CA GLN A 128 -4.25 21.45 5.69
C GLN A 128 -3.96 21.01 4.26
N ARG A 129 -5.03 20.79 3.49
CA ARG A 129 -4.92 20.52 2.05
C ARG A 129 -4.43 21.76 1.31
N VAL A 130 -3.25 21.65 0.70
CA VAL A 130 -2.65 22.70 -0.14
C VAL A 130 -2.97 22.52 -1.62
N ALA A 131 -3.23 21.28 -2.05
CA ALA A 131 -3.64 20.98 -3.41
C ALA A 131 -4.50 19.71 -3.49
N GLN A 132 -5.33 19.67 -4.52
CA GLN A 132 -6.08 18.50 -4.94
C GLN A 132 -6.22 18.54 -6.46
N HIS A 133 -6.01 17.39 -7.09
CA HIS A 133 -6.21 17.20 -8.51
C HIS A 133 -7.02 15.95 -8.77
N SER A 134 -8.00 16.10 -9.65
CA SER A 134 -8.76 15.03 -10.27
C SER A 134 -7.91 14.28 -11.29
N PHE A 135 -8.37 13.09 -11.68
CA PHE A 135 -7.76 12.36 -12.79
C PHE A 135 -7.77 13.15 -14.11
N ASP A 136 -8.80 13.98 -14.35
CA ASP A 136 -8.89 14.80 -15.55
C ASP A 136 -7.80 15.88 -15.61
N GLU A 137 -7.48 16.51 -14.49
CA GLU A 137 -6.38 17.47 -14.40
C GLU A 137 -5.03 16.80 -14.60
N VAL A 138 -4.84 15.60 -14.06
CA VAL A 138 -3.64 14.79 -14.33
C VAL A 138 -3.54 14.48 -15.83
N ALA A 139 -4.62 14.00 -16.46
CA ALA A 139 -4.65 13.69 -17.89
C ALA A 139 -4.37 14.93 -18.77
N ALA A 140 -4.89 16.09 -18.36
CA ALA A 140 -4.65 17.37 -19.05
C ALA A 140 -3.16 17.77 -19.00
N VAL A 141 -2.49 17.64 -17.86
CA VAL A 141 -1.05 17.92 -17.71
C VAL A 141 -0.22 16.93 -18.53
N LEU A 142 -0.60 15.66 -18.52
CA LEU A 142 0.08 14.65 -19.33
C LEU A 142 -0.12 14.88 -20.83
N GLN A 143 -1.16 15.60 -21.25
CA GLN A 143 -1.57 15.74 -22.65
C GLN A 143 -1.73 14.37 -23.32
N THR A 144 -2.35 13.43 -22.61
CA THR A 144 -2.56 12.05 -23.07
C THR A 144 -4.05 11.70 -22.93
N PRO A 145 -4.68 11.04 -23.92
CA PRO A 145 -6.06 10.61 -23.82
C PRO A 145 -6.30 9.70 -22.60
N ARG A 146 -7.45 9.86 -21.93
CA ARG A 146 -7.83 9.07 -20.73
C ARG A 146 -7.65 7.56 -20.95
N ALA A 147 -8.13 7.05 -22.08
CA ALA A 147 -8.09 5.63 -22.41
C ALA A 147 -6.65 5.08 -22.45
N GLU A 148 -5.72 5.85 -23.01
CA GLU A 148 -4.31 5.45 -23.09
C GLU A 148 -3.63 5.46 -21.71
N ILE A 149 -3.99 6.40 -20.83
CA ILE A 149 -3.48 6.43 -19.46
C ILE A 149 -3.93 5.19 -18.69
N VAL A 150 -5.23 4.87 -18.76
CA VAL A 150 -5.82 3.70 -18.08
C VAL A 150 -5.23 2.40 -18.64
N GLU A 151 -5.09 2.28 -19.97
CA GLU A 151 -4.51 1.09 -20.62
C GLU A 151 -3.08 0.80 -20.13
N LYS A 152 -2.29 1.85 -19.83
CA LYS A 152 -0.90 1.73 -19.40
C LYS A 152 -0.74 1.75 -17.87
N ALA A 153 -1.81 1.93 -17.11
CA ALA A 153 -1.78 1.88 -15.66
C ALA A 153 -1.53 0.44 -15.18
N ARG A 154 -0.71 0.30 -14.14
CA ARG A 154 -0.45 -0.99 -13.47
C ARG A 154 -0.89 -0.98 -12.01
N TYR A 155 -0.97 0.20 -11.42
CA TYR A 155 -1.41 0.42 -10.07
C TYR A 155 -2.55 1.43 -10.11
N GLY A 156 -3.77 0.95 -10.00
CA GLY A 156 -4.90 1.85 -10.00
C GLY A 156 -5.33 2.36 -11.35
N TRP A 157 -5.83 3.59 -11.37
CA TRP A 157 -6.45 4.16 -12.55
C TRP A 157 -5.45 4.80 -13.52
N TRP A 158 -4.31 5.27 -13.01
CA TRP A 158 -3.39 6.08 -13.82
C TRP A 158 -1.90 5.89 -13.53
N ILE A 159 -1.51 5.12 -12.53
CA ILE A 159 -0.12 4.98 -12.10
C ILE A 159 0.51 3.73 -12.74
N SER A 160 1.65 3.87 -13.41
CA SER A 160 2.35 2.78 -14.10
C SER A 160 3.44 2.10 -13.25
N SER A 161 4.02 2.80 -12.28
CA SER A 161 5.05 2.29 -11.36
C SER A 161 4.89 2.90 -9.96
N ALA A 162 5.51 2.30 -8.95
CA ALA A 162 5.47 2.83 -7.59
C ALA A 162 6.02 4.28 -7.56
N PRO A 163 5.25 5.26 -7.06
CA PRO A 163 5.71 6.64 -6.93
C PRO A 163 6.94 6.77 -6.05
N MET A 164 7.77 7.78 -6.32
CA MET A 164 9.00 8.02 -5.59
C MET A 164 9.11 9.48 -5.15
N LEU A 165 9.51 9.70 -3.90
CA LEU A 165 9.92 11.01 -3.43
C LEU A 165 11.34 11.31 -3.92
N SER A 166 11.56 12.51 -4.47
CA SER A 166 12.90 12.96 -4.89
C SER A 166 13.83 13.12 -3.69
N ARG A 167 15.15 12.96 -3.86
CA ARG A 167 16.14 13.04 -2.77
C ARG A 167 16.08 14.32 -1.92
N ASN A 168 15.65 15.43 -2.50
CA ASN A 168 15.54 16.72 -1.81
C ASN A 168 14.12 16.99 -1.27
N ASP A 169 13.23 16.00 -1.34
CA ASP A 169 11.85 16.05 -0.88
C ASP A 169 10.97 17.14 -1.50
N GLN A 170 11.40 17.73 -2.61
CA GLN A 170 10.65 18.80 -3.28
C GLN A 170 9.60 18.29 -4.27
N THR A 171 9.76 17.06 -4.77
CA THR A 171 8.88 16.50 -5.79
C THR A 171 8.57 15.03 -5.56
N VAL A 172 7.33 14.64 -5.79
CA VAL A 172 6.96 13.24 -6.01
C VAL A 172 6.96 12.96 -7.51
N GLN A 173 7.58 11.86 -7.89
CA GLN A 173 7.68 11.38 -9.26
C GLN A 173 6.76 10.18 -9.46
N VAL A 174 5.90 10.26 -10.47
CA VAL A 174 4.94 9.21 -10.81
C VAL A 174 5.09 8.88 -12.28
N ASP A 175 5.47 7.63 -12.61
CA ASP A 175 5.45 7.19 -14.00
C ASP A 175 4.01 6.87 -14.41
N THR A 176 3.58 7.39 -15.55
CA THR A 176 2.22 7.23 -16.07
C THR A 176 2.22 7.36 -17.60
N ALA A 177 1.57 6.43 -18.29
CA ALA A 177 1.44 6.42 -19.75
C ALA A 177 2.75 6.54 -20.56
N GLY A 178 3.90 6.15 -19.99
CA GLY A 178 5.23 6.29 -20.60
C GLY A 178 5.87 7.68 -20.41
N LYS A 179 5.27 8.53 -19.57
CA LYS A 179 5.77 9.83 -19.14
C LYS A 179 6.05 9.79 -17.63
N ARG A 180 6.76 10.81 -17.12
CA ARG A 180 6.97 11.03 -15.69
C ARG A 180 6.26 12.31 -15.28
N LEU A 181 5.29 12.19 -14.40
CA LEU A 181 4.63 13.31 -13.75
C LEU A 181 5.43 13.70 -12.51
N HIS A 182 5.71 14.99 -12.36
CA HIS A 182 6.28 15.61 -11.18
C HIS A 182 5.18 16.34 -10.42
N ILE A 183 5.12 16.13 -9.11
CA ILE A 183 4.17 16.75 -8.19
C ILE A 183 4.98 17.50 -7.15
N GLY A 184 4.86 18.83 -7.09
CA GLY A 184 5.50 19.64 -6.06
C GLY A 184 4.97 19.26 -4.67
N THR A 185 5.84 18.95 -3.72
CA THR A 185 5.42 18.48 -2.38
C THR A 185 4.83 19.59 -1.52
N THR A 186 5.19 20.85 -1.76
CA THR A 186 4.74 21.99 -0.96
C THR A 186 3.52 22.71 -1.52
N ASP A 187 3.30 22.63 -2.84
CA ASP A 187 2.26 23.36 -3.57
C ASP A 187 1.35 22.44 -4.40
N GLY A 188 1.67 21.15 -4.50
CA GLY A 188 0.97 20.16 -5.32
C GLY A 188 1.04 20.39 -6.82
N ARG A 189 1.87 21.34 -7.30
CA ARG A 189 1.89 21.70 -8.71
C ARG A 189 2.31 20.50 -9.57
N LEU A 190 1.50 20.23 -10.59
CA LEU A 190 1.74 19.18 -11.57
C LEU A 190 2.63 19.69 -12.71
N SER A 191 3.64 18.92 -13.10
CA SER A 191 4.46 19.17 -14.30
C SER A 191 5.01 17.86 -14.89
N LEU A 192 5.58 17.94 -16.09
CA LEU A 192 6.34 16.86 -16.73
C LEU A 192 7.84 17.02 -16.52
#